data_AF-A0A9E5Y4F6-F1
#
_entry.id   AF-A0A9E5Y4F6-F1
#
_cell.length_a   1.000
_cell.length_b   1.000
_cell.length_c   1.000
_cell.angle_alpha   90.00
_cell.angle_beta   90.00
_cell.angle_gamma   90.00
#
_symmetry.space_group_name_H-M   'P 1'
#
loop_
_entity.id
_entity.type
_entity.pdbx_description
1 polymer ?
#
loop_
_entity_poly.entity_id
_entity_poly.type
_entity_poly.pdbx_seq_one_letter_code
_entity_poly.pdbx_strand_id
1 'polypeptide(L)'
;MTEQARKDFLKKVELQVQINRMQHGDGSRRPEEWAMIAGAHMGHLLDAAMRKDLESIEKELLHVTAPIVELYEEIKASAHCGALAAGGGQDG
;
A
#
# COMPACT_ATOMS: atom_id res chain seq x y z
N MET A 1 -3.79 16.35 -12.92
CA MET A 1 -3.55 15.00 -13.47
C MET A 1 -4.59 14.72 -14.54
N THR A 2 -4.20 14.23 -15.71
CA THR A 2 -5.17 13.80 -16.74
C THR A 2 -5.85 12.50 -16.30
N GLU A 3 -7.06 12.24 -16.80
CA GLU A 3 -7.74 10.98 -16.50
C GLU A 3 -6.94 9.75 -16.94
N GLN A 4 -6.27 9.84 -18.10
CA GLN A 4 -5.43 8.77 -18.62
C GLN A 4 -4.25 8.49 -17.68
N ALA A 5 -3.51 9.54 -17.28
CA ALA A 5 -2.38 9.39 -16.36
C ALA A 5 -2.80 8.77 -15.01
N ARG A 6 -4.01 9.13 -14.52
CA ARG A 6 -4.58 8.51 -13.31
C ARG A 6 -4.81 7.02 -13.49
N LYS A 7 -5.47 6.62 -14.59
CA LYS A 7 -5.77 5.20 -14.88
C LYS A 7 -4.49 4.38 -15.01
N ASP A 8 -3.51 4.92 -15.73
CA ASP A 8 -2.22 4.24 -15.93
C ASP A 8 -1.45 4.08 -14.63
N PHE A 9 -1.43 5.11 -13.78
CA PHE A 9 -0.81 5.03 -12.46
C PHE A 9 -1.47 3.98 -11.57
N LEU A 10 -2.80 4.02 -11.44
CA LEU A 10 -3.53 3.07 -10.60
C LEU A 10 -3.34 1.62 -11.08
N LYS A 11 -3.31 1.39 -12.40
CA LYS A 11 -3.03 0.06 -12.96
C LYS A 11 -1.62 -0.43 -12.60
N LYS A 12 -0.60 0.44 -12.66
CA LYS A 12 0.76 0.08 -12.26
C LYS A 12 0.85 -0.25 -10.77
N VAL A 13 0.16 0.52 -9.92
CA VAL A 13 0.08 0.25 -8.48
C VAL A 13 -0.59 -1.10 -8.21
N GLU A 14 -1.71 -1.38 -8.86
CA GLU A 14 -2.41 -2.67 -8.74
C GLU A 14 -1.52 -3.85 -9.14
N LEU A 15 -0.78 -3.73 -10.25
CA LEU A 15 0.19 -4.74 -10.66
C LEU A 15 1.31 -4.91 -9.62
N GLN A 16 1.81 -3.83 -9.03
CA GLN A 16 2.85 -3.89 -8.01
C GLN A 16 2.36 -4.58 -6.73
N VAL A 17 1.12 -4.32 -6.31
CA VAL A 17 0.46 -5.04 -5.20
C VAL A 17 0.43 -6.54 -5.49
N GLN A 18 -0.01 -6.95 -6.69
CA GLN A 18 -0.04 -8.36 -7.10
C GLN A 18 1.36 -8.99 -7.10
N ILE A 19 2.38 -8.27 -7.59
CA ILE A 19 3.77 -8.73 -7.58
C ILE A 19 4.26 -8.95 -6.14
N ASN A 20 3.97 -8.03 -5.23
CA ASN A 20 4.38 -8.14 -3.84
C ASN A 20 3.76 -9.39 -3.17
N ARG A 21 2.47 -9.66 -3.44
CA ARG A 21 1.77 -10.86 -2.95
C ARG A 21 2.36 -12.15 -3.53
N MET A 22 2.69 -12.17 -4.82
CA MET A 22 3.37 -13.31 -5.45
C MET A 22 4.77 -13.58 -4.85
N GLN A 23 5.52 -12.52 -4.51
CA GLN A 23 6.90 -12.64 -4.02
C GLN A 23 6.98 -13.00 -2.53
N HIS A 24 6.06 -12.47 -1.72
CA HIS A 24 6.12 -12.58 -0.26
C HIS A 24 4.98 -13.41 0.34
N GLY A 25 4.08 -13.93 -0.49
CA GLY A 25 2.87 -14.65 -0.09
C GLY A 25 1.72 -13.71 0.28
N ASP A 26 0.52 -14.27 0.36
CA ASP A 26 -0.72 -13.58 0.80
C ASP A 26 -0.78 -13.41 2.33
N GLY A 27 0.33 -13.59 3.04
CA GLY A 27 0.36 -13.44 4.49
C GLY A 27 0.02 -12.01 4.88
N SER A 28 -1.13 -11.81 5.54
CA SER A 28 -1.51 -10.52 6.12
C SER A 28 -0.38 -10.03 7.02
N ARG A 29 0.21 -8.90 6.63
CA ARG A 29 1.11 -8.14 7.49
C ARG A 29 0.28 -7.20 8.34
N ARG A 30 0.74 -6.93 9.56
CA ARG A 30 0.09 -5.95 10.42
C ARG A 30 0.20 -4.55 9.81
N PRO A 31 -0.72 -3.62 10.14
CA PRO A 31 -0.66 -2.24 9.68
C PRO A 31 0.71 -1.56 9.88
N GLU A 32 1.38 -1.81 11.02
CA GLU A 32 2.68 -1.22 11.31
C GLU A 32 3.78 -1.74 10.37
N GLU A 33 3.68 -2.98 9.93
CA GLU A 33 4.64 -3.59 9.01
C GLU A 33 4.49 -3.00 7.60
N TRP A 34 3.26 -2.77 7.13
CA TRP A 34 3.04 -2.06 5.87
C TRP A 34 3.54 -0.61 5.92
N ALA A 35 3.30 0.09 7.02
CA ALA A 35 3.81 1.45 7.22
C ALA A 35 5.35 1.50 7.20
N MET A 36 6.02 0.52 7.83
CA MET A 36 7.49 0.41 7.79
C MET A 36 8.02 0.17 6.37
N ILE A 37 7.38 -0.70 5.59
CA ILE A 37 7.79 -0.97 4.18
C ILE A 37 7.64 0.31 3.34
N ALA A 38 6.51 1.00 3.45
CA ALA A 38 6.29 2.26 2.76
C ALA A 38 7.36 3.31 3.15
N GLY A 39 7.69 3.40 4.44
CA GLY A 39 8.75 4.27 4.94
C GLY A 39 10.14 3.94 4.39
N ALA A 40 10.48 2.65 4.28
CA ALA A 40 11.76 2.22 3.69
C ALA A 40 11.88 2.63 2.22
N HIS A 41 10.85 2.39 1.41
CA HIS A 41 10.82 2.82 0.01
C HIS A 41 10.78 4.33 -0.16
N MET A 42 10.21 5.07 0.81
CA MET A 42 10.28 6.53 0.81
C MET A 42 11.74 7.01 0.89
N GLY A 43 12.58 6.34 1.68
CA GLY A 43 14.02 6.64 1.72
C GLY A 43 14.70 6.50 0.36
N HIS A 44 14.41 5.41 -0.37
CA HIS A 44 14.93 5.21 -1.72
C HIS A 44 14.38 6.21 -2.73
N LEU A 45 13.09 6.57 -2.62
CA LEU A 45 12.47 7.60 -3.46
C LEU A 45 13.17 8.95 -3.29
N LEU A 46 13.48 9.33 -2.04
CA LEU A 46 14.20 10.57 -1.75
C LEU A 46 15.63 10.55 -2.31
N ASP A 47 16.36 9.43 -2.20
CA ASP A 47 17.70 9.29 -2.79
C ASP A 47 17.64 9.40 -4.33
N ALA A 48 16.68 8.74 -4.98
CA ALA A 48 16.47 8.84 -6.42
C ALA A 48 16.14 10.27 -6.87
N ALA A 49 15.30 10.97 -6.11
CA ALA A 49 14.98 12.38 -6.35
C ALA A 49 16.22 13.28 -6.24
N MET A 50 17.07 13.08 -5.23
CA MET A 50 18.33 13.81 -5.08
C MET A 50 19.27 13.59 -6.26
N ARG A 51 19.30 12.38 -6.81
CA ARG A 51 20.11 12.01 -7.99
C ARG A 51 19.48 12.43 -9.32
N LYS A 52 18.25 12.94 -9.31
CA LYS A 52 17.45 13.26 -10.51
C LYS A 52 17.25 12.07 -11.44
N ASP A 53 17.22 10.87 -10.88
CA ASP A 53 17.01 9.62 -11.61
C ASP A 53 15.51 9.36 -11.77
N LEU A 54 14.95 9.79 -12.91
CA LEU A 54 13.51 9.70 -13.17
C LEU A 54 12.99 8.27 -13.21
N GLU A 55 13.80 7.31 -13.66
CA GLU A 55 13.43 5.89 -13.72
C GLU A 55 13.32 5.32 -12.31
N SER A 56 14.34 5.56 -11.48
CA SER A 56 14.31 5.14 -10.07
C SER A 56 13.21 5.85 -9.28
N ILE A 57 12.91 7.12 -9.59
CA ILE A 57 11.77 7.84 -8.98
C ILE A 57 10.45 7.14 -9.32
N GLU A 58 10.20 6.81 -10.59
CA GLU A 58 8.96 6.14 -10.97
C GLU A 58 8.84 4.77 -10.29
N LYS A 59 9.93 3.99 -10.27
CA LYS A 59 9.99 2.69 -9.60
C LYS A 59 9.67 2.80 -8.11
N GLU A 60 10.37 3.65 -7.38
CA GLU A 60 10.18 3.76 -5.93
C GLU A 60 8.85 4.42 -5.57
N LEU A 61 8.29 5.27 -6.43
CA LEU A 61 6.93 5.78 -6.26
C LEU A 61 5.89 4.63 -6.22
N LEU A 62 6.02 3.63 -7.10
CA LEU A 62 5.17 2.44 -7.08
C LEU A 62 5.41 1.58 -5.83
N HIS A 63 6.67 1.41 -5.42
CA HIS A 63 7.03 0.66 -4.22
C HIS A 63 6.61 1.33 -2.91
N VAL A 64 6.43 2.66 -2.89
CA VAL A 64 5.80 3.37 -1.76
C VAL A 64 4.28 3.20 -1.81
N THR A 65 3.68 3.33 -2.99
CA THR A 65 2.22 3.39 -3.11
C THR A 65 1.56 2.03 -2.87
N ALA A 66 2.14 0.94 -3.39
CA ALA A 66 1.61 -0.41 -3.20
C ALA A 66 1.41 -0.80 -1.71
N PRO A 67 2.41 -0.68 -0.81
CA PRO A 67 2.23 -0.98 0.61
C PRO A 67 1.29 0.01 1.32
N ILE A 68 1.12 1.24 0.83
CA ILE A 68 0.10 2.16 1.36
C ILE A 68 -1.31 1.67 1.02
N VAL A 69 -1.51 1.12 -0.19
CA VAL A 69 -2.79 0.50 -0.57
C VAL A 69 -3.08 -0.71 0.30
N GLU A 70 -2.10 -1.61 0.48
CA GLU A 70 -2.23 -2.78 1.36
C GLU A 70 -2.52 -2.37 2.81
N LEU A 71 -1.82 -1.35 3.33
CA LEU A 71 -2.10 -0.76 4.64
C LEU A 71 -3.55 -0.28 4.77
N TYR A 72 -4.05 0.44 3.77
CA TYR A 72 -5.41 0.93 3.76
C TYR A 72 -6.43 -0.22 3.74
N GLU A 73 -6.18 -1.26 2.94
CA GLU A 73 -7.02 -2.47 2.92
C GLU A 73 -7.05 -3.17 4.28
N GLU A 74 -5.89 -3.32 4.93
CA GLU A 74 -5.76 -3.95 6.26
C GLU A 74 -6.48 -3.14 7.35
N ILE A 75 -6.33 -1.81 7.35
CA ILE A 75 -7.06 -0.92 8.27
C ILE A 75 -8.57 -1.05 8.06
N LYS A 76 -9.04 -1.09 6.80
CA LYS A 76 -10.46 -1.25 6.50
C LYS A 76 -11.01 -2.60 6.93
N ALA A 77 -10.26 -3.68 6.69
CA ALA A 77 -10.63 -5.02 7.11
C ALA A 77 -10.73 -5.11 8.65
N SER A 78 -9.73 -4.56 9.35
CA SER A 78 -9.68 -4.52 10.81
C SER A 78 -10.82 -3.68 11.41
N ALA A 79 -11.14 -2.52 10.82
CA ALA A 79 -12.25 -1.68 11.25
C ALA A 79 -13.63 -2.35 11.05
N HIS A 80 -13.80 -3.12 9.97
CA HIS A 80 -15.01 -3.90 9.74
C HIS A 80 -15.17 -5.04 10.76
N CYS A 81 -14.06 -5.68 11.16
CA CYS A 81 -14.08 -6.73 12.16
C CYS A 81 -14.42 -6.18 13.57
N GLY A 82 -13.90 -4.99 13.92
CA GLY A 82 -14.24 -4.30 15.17
C GLY A 82 -15.72 -3.89 15.26
N ALA A 83 -16.36 -3.53 14.15
CA ALA A 83 -17.77 -3.17 14.11
C ALA A 83 -18.71 -4.38 14.33
N LEU A 84 -18.34 -5.57 13.86
CA LEU A 84 -19.09 -6.81 14.08
C LEU A 84 -18.98 -7.31 15.53
N ALA A 85 -17.84 -7.10 16.19
CA ALA A 85 -17.66 -7.46 17.60
C ALA A 85 -18.43 -6.56 18.58
N ALA A 86 -18.70 -5.30 18.20
CA ALA A 86 -19.41 -4.34 19.05
C ALA A 86 -20.96 -4.46 19.00
N GLY A 87 -21.51 -5.23 18.06
CA GLY A 87 -22.97 -5.37 17.86
C GLY A 87 -23.63 -6.57 18.55
N GLY A 88 -22.86 -7.43 19.25
CA GLY A 88 -23.35 -8.70 19.83
C GLY A 88 -23.82 -8.64 21.28
N GLY A 89 -24.12 -7.45 21.82
CA GLY A 89 -24.44 -7.27 23.24
C GLY A 89 -25.72 -6.48 23.49
N GLN A 90 -26.87 -6.97 23.01
CA GLN A 90 -28.19 -6.58 23.53
C GLN A 90 -29.09 -7.82 23.59
N ASP A 91 -28.93 -8.60 24.65
CA ASP A 91 -30.00 -9.41 25.23
C ASP A 91 -30.31 -8.82 26.60
N GLY A 92 -31.57 -8.41 26.79
CA GLY A 92 -32.14 -7.89 28.02
C GLY A 92 -33.65 -7.74 27.86
#